data_AF-A0A2E4KB95-F1
#
_entry.id   AF-A0A2E4KB95-F1
#
_cell.length_a   1.000
_cell.length_b   1.000
_cell.length_c   1.000
_cell.angle_alpha   90.00
_cell.angle_beta   90.00
_cell.angle_gamma   90.00
#
_symmetry.space_group_name_H-M   'P 1'
#
loop_
_entity.id
_entity.type
_entity.pdbx_description
1 polymer ?
#
loop_
_entity_poly.entity_id
_entity_poly.type
_entity_poly.pdbx_seq_one_letter_code
_entity_poly.pdbx_strand_id
1 'polypeptide(L)'
;MTDKVKEMSFLDHLEVLRWHLIRSSLVIFICSFFTFINREFIFDFILLAPKSQHFVTYELFCKLSHLLNMGDLLCIGNHNWQLNNFSMAGQFSAHIIISLISGICISFPYVFWEFWSFIKPALKKTEKKLTNGVIFFTSILFSMGILFGYFLVAPLSINFLYTYELSSQVTNTIGLSSYVSIISTICLANGILFELPILVYFLTRIGLVTPSFMKKYRRHAMVVTLILAALITPPDVISQVLVAIPIIFLYEVSIFVSKKVIEGANIMRSFINIFLSIFFSIIVIFLLYWIVFVLFSYIQYLIDPLYQYRYYFVEIIESIDLNDKFEYARQFAILVIVYFLYKKVIGFLR
;
A
#
# COMPACT_ATOMS: atom_id res chain seq x y z
N MET A 1 21.67 31.30 35.14
CA MET A 1 22.45 30.04 35.29
C MET A 1 22.84 29.58 33.91
N THR A 2 24.14 29.50 33.67
CA THR A 2 24.77 29.18 32.40
C THR A 2 24.46 27.74 31.99
N ASP A 3 23.71 27.57 30.90
CA ASP A 3 23.53 26.27 30.25
C ASP A 3 24.87 25.78 29.71
N LYS A 4 25.63 25.10 30.56
CA LYS A 4 26.70 24.19 30.14
C LYS A 4 26.03 23.13 29.27
N VAL A 5 26.28 23.21 27.97
CA VAL A 5 26.19 22.04 27.09
C VAL A 5 27.18 21.05 27.67
N LYS A 6 26.68 20.14 28.52
CA LYS A 6 27.44 19.03 29.05
C LYS A 6 27.85 18.21 27.83
N GLU A 7 29.14 18.20 27.49
CA GLU A 7 29.66 17.23 26.55
C GLU A 7 29.39 15.86 27.17
N MET A 8 28.35 15.21 26.67
CA MET A 8 27.92 13.91 27.17
C MET A 8 28.92 12.87 26.70
N SER A 9 29.37 12.01 27.61
CA SER A 9 30.15 10.83 27.24
C SER A 9 29.31 9.92 26.33
N PHE A 10 29.95 9.08 25.51
CA PHE A 10 29.25 8.06 24.70
C PHE A 10 28.32 7.19 25.55
N LEU A 11 28.71 6.88 26.79
CA LEU A 11 27.90 6.13 27.73
C LEU A 11 26.67 6.91 28.21
N ASP A 12 26.82 8.22 28.44
CA ASP A 12 25.70 9.10 28.79
C ASP A 12 24.68 9.18 27.64
N HIS A 13 25.16 9.18 26.39
CA HIS A 13 24.30 9.10 25.20
C HIS A 13 23.50 7.78 25.12
N LEU A 14 24.11 6.65 25.47
CA LEU A 14 23.42 5.36 25.53
C LEU A 14 22.38 5.30 26.66
N GLU A 15 22.67 5.92 27.81
CA GLU A 15 21.72 6.01 28.92
C GLU A 15 20.48 6.82 28.57
N VAL A 16 20.66 7.95 27.87
CA VAL A 16 19.54 8.76 27.37
C VAL A 16 18.69 7.97 26.38
N LEU A 17 19.31 7.25 25.43
CA LEU A 17 18.59 6.42 24.46
C LEU A 17 17.73 5.34 25.13
N ARG A 18 18.26 4.65 26.14
CA ARG A 18 17.54 3.62 26.90
C ARG A 18 16.25 4.18 27.50
N TRP A 19 16.31 5.36 28.11
CA TRP A 19 15.13 5.97 28.74
C TRP A 19 14.08 6.40 27.72
N HIS A 20 14.49 6.91 26.54
CA HIS A 20 13.56 7.19 25.44
C HIS A 20 12.86 5.91 24.95
N LEU A 21 13.60 4.80 24.84
CA LEU A 21 13.05 3.51 24.40
C LEU A 21 12.08 2.91 25.42
N ILE A 22 12.39 2.99 26.72
CA ILE A 22 11.50 2.51 27.77
C ILE A 22 10.19 3.30 27.78
N ARG A 23 10.26 4.64 27.70
CA ARG A 23 9.06 5.49 27.68
C ARG A 23 8.21 5.25 26.43
N SER A 24 8.82 5.16 25.26
CA SER A 24 8.09 4.89 24.02
C SER A 24 7.43 3.51 24.04
N SER A 25 8.14 2.47 24.50
CA SER A 25 7.58 1.13 24.69
C SER A 25 6.42 1.11 25.69
N LEU A 26 6.55 1.82 26.82
CA LEU A 26 5.50 1.92 27.83
C LEU A 26 4.23 2.58 27.27
N VAL A 27 4.36 3.68 26.51
CA VAL A 27 3.21 4.32 25.87
C VAL A 27 2.56 3.41 24.84
N ILE A 28 3.34 2.68 24.03
CA ILE A 28 2.80 1.67 23.10
C ILE A 28 1.97 0.64 23.88
N PHE A 29 2.50 0.08 24.97
CA PHE A 29 1.77 -0.90 25.79
C PHE A 29 0.48 -0.34 26.39
N ILE A 30 0.49 0.90 26.91
CA ILE A 30 -0.72 1.55 27.44
C ILE A 30 -1.76 1.74 26.34
N CYS A 31 -1.36 2.25 25.17
CA CYS A 31 -2.27 2.42 24.04
C CYS A 31 -2.81 1.09 23.53
N SER A 32 -1.98 0.05 23.44
CA SER A 32 -2.39 -1.30 23.05
C SER A 32 -3.34 -1.95 24.06
N PHE A 33 -3.14 -1.70 25.35
CA PHE A 33 -4.07 -2.17 26.38
C PHE A 33 -5.42 -1.46 26.28
N PHE A 34 -5.40 -0.14 26.03
CA PHE A 34 -6.62 0.63 25.82
C PHE A 34 -7.40 0.18 24.59
N THR A 35 -6.73 -0.15 23.48
CA THR A 35 -7.41 -0.69 22.28
C THR A 35 -7.90 -2.12 22.49
N PHE A 36 -7.20 -2.92 23.29
CA PHE A 36 -7.63 -4.28 23.67
C PHE A 36 -8.93 -4.28 24.50
N ILE A 37 -9.12 -3.28 25.37
CA ILE A 37 -10.38 -3.13 26.10
C ILE A 37 -11.51 -2.73 25.15
N ASN A 38 -11.25 -1.80 24.23
CA ASN A 38 -12.22 -1.27 23.27
C ASN A 38 -12.36 -2.12 21.99
N ARG A 39 -12.51 -3.44 22.16
CA ARG A 39 -12.50 -4.41 21.05
C ARG A 39 -13.61 -4.18 20.02
N GLU A 40 -14.82 -3.82 20.44
CA GLU A 40 -15.98 -3.66 19.54
C GLU A 40 -15.73 -2.54 18.53
N PHE A 41 -15.17 -1.41 18.98
CA PHE A 41 -14.83 -0.32 18.08
C PHE A 41 -13.72 -0.70 17.09
N ILE A 42 -12.67 -1.36 17.57
CA ILE A 42 -11.51 -1.70 16.72
C ILE A 42 -11.86 -2.84 15.74
N PHE A 43 -12.55 -3.89 16.19
CA PHE A 43 -12.91 -5.02 15.35
C PHE A 43 -14.07 -4.70 14.42
N ASP A 44 -15.21 -4.25 14.95
CA ASP A 44 -16.44 -4.18 14.16
C ASP A 44 -16.45 -2.93 13.27
N PHE A 45 -15.98 -1.79 13.79
CA PHE A 45 -16.02 -0.53 13.06
C PHE A 45 -14.79 -0.29 12.18
N ILE A 46 -13.58 -0.66 12.63
CA ILE A 46 -12.36 -0.41 11.86
C ILE A 46 -11.95 -1.65 11.06
N LEU A 47 -11.73 -2.78 11.71
CA LEU A 47 -11.13 -3.94 11.06
C LEU A 47 -12.07 -4.62 10.05
N LEU A 48 -13.35 -4.78 10.41
CA LEU A 48 -14.35 -5.45 9.57
C LEU A 48 -15.07 -4.51 8.61
N ALA A 49 -14.85 -3.19 8.67
CA ALA A 49 -15.47 -2.25 7.73
C ALA A 49 -15.14 -2.55 6.25
N PRO A 50 -13.91 -2.91 5.85
CA PRO A 50 -13.59 -3.29 4.47
C PRO A 50 -14.25 -4.60 4.02
N LYS A 51 -14.84 -5.38 4.93
CA LYS A 51 -15.65 -6.55 4.57
C LYS A 51 -17.05 -6.13 4.07
N SER A 52 -17.56 -4.97 4.52
CA SER A 52 -18.88 -4.51 4.13
C SER A 52 -18.90 -4.03 2.67
N GLN A 53 -19.98 -4.34 1.95
CA GLN A 53 -20.15 -3.95 0.55
C GLN A 53 -20.26 -2.42 0.37
N HIS A 54 -20.68 -1.71 1.43
CA HIS A 54 -20.81 -0.25 1.49
C HIS A 54 -19.54 0.46 1.96
N PHE A 55 -18.39 -0.22 1.92
CA PHE A 55 -17.14 0.44 2.23
C PHE A 55 -16.90 1.60 1.25
N VAL A 56 -16.48 2.75 1.77
CA VAL A 56 -16.37 4.02 1.02
C VAL A 56 -15.64 3.83 -0.31
N THR A 57 -14.57 3.04 -0.31
CA THR A 57 -13.77 2.76 -1.50
C THR A 57 -14.56 1.99 -2.56
N TYR A 58 -15.33 0.97 -2.17
CA TYR A 58 -16.15 0.16 -3.08
C TYR A 58 -17.29 0.98 -3.68
N GLU A 59 -17.98 1.77 -2.85
CA GLU A 59 -19.06 2.64 -3.30
C GLU A 59 -18.56 3.71 -4.27
N LEU A 60 -17.40 4.30 -3.99
CA LEU A 60 -16.79 5.30 -4.84
C LEU A 60 -16.36 4.71 -6.20
N PHE A 61 -15.79 3.50 -6.23
CA PHE A 61 -15.49 2.81 -7.48
C PHE A 61 -16.75 2.47 -8.28
N CYS A 62 -17.81 2.01 -7.61
CA CYS A 62 -19.05 1.65 -8.28
C CYS A 62 -19.79 2.88 -8.86
N LYS A 63 -19.86 4.00 -8.13
CA LYS A 63 -20.40 5.27 -8.65
C LYS A 63 -19.62 5.77 -9.87
N LEU A 64 -18.30 5.63 -9.85
CA LEU A 64 -17.45 5.99 -10.99
C LEU A 64 -17.68 5.08 -12.20
N SER A 65 -17.93 3.78 -11.99
CA SER A 65 -18.26 2.83 -13.05
C SER A 65 -19.47 3.27 -13.86
N HIS A 66 -20.52 3.68 -13.14
CA HIS A 66 -21.74 4.19 -13.75
C HIS A 66 -21.50 5.53 -14.46
N LEU A 67 -20.62 6.39 -13.92
CA LEU A 67 -20.28 7.67 -14.54
C LEU A 67 -19.53 7.50 -15.88
N LEU A 68 -18.78 6.41 -16.05
CA LEU A 68 -18.04 6.08 -17.27
C LEU A 68 -18.80 5.21 -18.28
N ASN A 69 -20.07 4.90 -18.02
CA ASN A 69 -20.85 3.95 -18.81
C ASN A 69 -20.21 2.54 -18.92
N MET A 70 -19.44 2.13 -17.91
CA MET A 70 -18.80 0.80 -17.87
C MET A 70 -19.64 -0.25 -17.12
N GLY A 71 -20.94 0.02 -16.88
CA GLY A 71 -21.83 -0.89 -16.15
C GLY A 71 -21.30 -1.22 -14.75
N ASP A 72 -21.40 -2.49 -14.35
CA ASP A 72 -20.99 -2.97 -13.01
C ASP A 72 -19.55 -3.52 -12.99
N LEU A 73 -18.79 -3.41 -14.08
CA LEU A 73 -17.45 -4.01 -14.23
C LEU A 73 -16.45 -3.54 -13.17
N LEU A 74 -16.57 -2.31 -12.67
CA LEU A 74 -15.66 -1.74 -11.66
C LEU A 74 -16.24 -1.80 -10.22
N CYS A 75 -17.42 -2.40 -10.03
CA CYS A 75 -18.05 -2.51 -8.71
C CYS A 75 -17.42 -3.66 -7.91
N ILE A 76 -16.35 -3.32 -7.19
CA ILE A 76 -15.64 -4.22 -6.28
C ILE A 76 -16.50 -4.46 -5.02
N GLY A 77 -16.59 -5.70 -4.52
CA GLY A 77 -17.18 -5.98 -3.20
C GLY A 77 -18.58 -6.60 -3.18
N ASN A 78 -19.13 -7.06 -4.31
CA ASN A 78 -20.45 -7.70 -4.36
C ASN A 78 -20.51 -9.15 -3.78
N HIS A 79 -19.61 -9.48 -2.85
CA HIS A 79 -19.37 -10.85 -2.42
C HIS A 79 -19.66 -10.96 -0.92
N ASN A 80 -20.65 -11.77 -0.54
CA ASN A 80 -21.01 -12.04 0.85
C ASN A 80 -20.20 -13.23 1.38
N TRP A 81 -18.91 -12.99 1.63
CA TRP A 81 -18.01 -14.03 2.13
C TRP A 81 -17.94 -14.05 3.66
N GLN A 82 -17.82 -15.26 4.21
CA GLN A 82 -17.77 -15.49 5.65
C GLN A 82 -16.31 -15.57 6.13
N LEU A 83 -16.07 -15.10 7.36
CA LEU A 83 -14.77 -15.21 8.02
C LEU A 83 -14.81 -16.40 8.97
N ASN A 84 -13.93 -17.36 8.74
CA ASN A 84 -13.87 -18.57 9.54
C ASN A 84 -12.65 -18.54 10.47
N ASN A 85 -12.77 -19.18 11.64
CA ASN A 85 -11.66 -19.36 12.55
C ASN A 85 -11.19 -20.82 12.52
N PHE A 86 -9.96 -21.05 12.10
CA PHE A 86 -9.39 -22.40 11.96
C PHE A 86 -8.59 -22.87 13.17
N SER A 87 -8.25 -21.97 14.10
CA SER A 87 -7.42 -22.29 15.26
C SER A 87 -8.11 -21.92 16.56
N MET A 88 -7.92 -22.75 17.59
CA MET A 88 -8.54 -22.53 18.91
C MET A 88 -8.16 -21.18 19.51
N ALA A 89 -6.88 -20.80 19.40
CA ALA A 89 -6.36 -19.52 19.87
C ALA A 89 -6.46 -18.39 18.82
N GLY A 90 -7.09 -18.62 17.66
CA GLY A 90 -7.05 -17.72 16.51
C GLY A 90 -7.67 -16.36 16.79
N GLN A 91 -8.88 -16.32 17.35
CA GLN A 91 -9.55 -15.07 17.72
C GLN A 91 -8.78 -14.29 18.78
N PHE A 92 -8.22 -14.98 19.78
CA PHE A 92 -7.42 -14.35 20.83
C PHE A 92 -6.12 -13.76 20.28
N SER A 93 -5.40 -14.53 19.44
CA SER A 93 -4.17 -14.06 18.79
C SER A 93 -4.44 -12.87 17.86
N ALA A 94 -5.52 -12.95 17.06
CA ALA A 94 -5.96 -11.84 16.21
C ALA A 94 -6.24 -10.58 17.05
N HIS A 95 -6.87 -10.73 18.21
CA HIS A 95 -7.15 -9.61 19.11
C HIS A 95 -5.88 -8.95 19.65
N ILE A 96 -4.89 -9.74 20.06
CA ILE A 96 -3.59 -9.21 20.52
C ILE A 96 -2.86 -8.49 19.38
N ILE A 97 -2.84 -9.07 18.18
CA ILE A 97 -2.12 -8.47 17.04
C ILE A 97 -2.73 -7.12 16.67
N ILE A 98 -4.07 -7.05 16.54
CA ILE A 98 -4.72 -5.80 16.16
C ILE A 98 -4.61 -4.74 17.27
N SER A 99 -4.68 -5.13 18.55
CA SER A 99 -4.53 -4.19 19.66
C SER A 99 -3.10 -3.64 19.73
N LEU A 100 -2.10 -4.49 19.48
CA LEU A 100 -0.71 -4.08 19.41
C LEU A 100 -0.48 -3.09 18.26
N ILE A 101 -0.91 -3.43 17.05
CA ILE A 101 -0.70 -2.59 15.87
C ILE A 101 -1.47 -1.27 15.98
N SER A 102 -2.75 -1.31 16.38
CA SER A 102 -3.52 -0.08 16.63
C SER A 102 -2.90 0.78 17.74
N GLY A 103 -2.37 0.17 18.80
CA GLY A 103 -1.67 0.88 19.86
C GLY A 103 -0.39 1.56 19.36
N ILE A 104 0.39 0.90 18.49
CA ILE A 104 1.54 1.52 17.80
C ILE A 104 1.08 2.72 16.95
N CYS A 105 -0.01 2.56 16.20
CA CYS A 105 -0.53 3.62 15.35
C CYS A 105 -0.96 4.86 16.15
N ILE A 106 -1.67 4.68 17.26
CA ILE A 106 -2.16 5.76 18.12
C ILE A 106 -1.00 6.42 18.88
N SER A 107 -0.03 5.64 19.35
CA SER A 107 1.12 6.15 20.11
C SER A 107 2.21 6.78 19.23
N PHE A 108 2.12 6.63 17.90
CA PHE A 108 3.12 7.11 16.95
C PHE A 108 3.55 8.59 17.16
N PRO A 109 2.65 9.57 17.37
CA PRO A 109 3.06 10.96 17.60
C PRO A 109 3.99 11.11 18.81
N TYR A 110 3.74 10.37 19.88
CA TYR A 110 4.56 10.37 21.09
C TYR A 110 5.88 9.62 20.87
N VAL A 111 5.82 8.44 20.25
CA VAL A 111 7.01 7.64 19.92
C VAL A 111 7.97 8.45 19.06
N PHE A 112 7.44 9.12 18.04
CA PHE A 112 8.23 9.99 17.18
C PHE A 112 8.75 11.22 17.92
N TRP A 113 7.99 11.79 18.86
CA TRP A 113 8.47 12.87 19.72
C TRP A 113 9.67 12.45 20.58
N GLU A 114 9.65 11.25 21.18
CA GLU A 114 10.79 10.72 21.95
C GLU A 114 12.00 10.50 21.03
N PHE A 115 11.79 9.88 19.86
CA PHE A 115 12.84 9.71 18.85
C PHE A 115 13.42 11.06 18.40
N TRP A 116 12.56 12.05 18.18
CA TRP A 116 12.97 13.39 17.80
C TRP A 116 13.71 14.11 18.93
N SER A 117 13.30 13.94 20.17
CA SER A 117 13.95 14.53 21.34
C SER A 117 15.36 13.98 21.54
N PHE A 118 15.61 12.73 21.16
CA PHE A 118 16.96 12.15 21.18
C PHE A 118 17.88 12.79 20.12
N ILE A 119 17.33 13.13 18.95
CA ILE A 119 18.10 13.69 17.82
C ILE A 119 18.25 15.22 17.92
N LYS A 120 17.23 15.92 18.43
CA LYS A 120 17.17 17.39 18.54
C LYS A 120 18.45 18.03 19.14
N PRO A 121 19.11 17.46 20.16
CA PRO A 121 20.36 17.98 20.71
C PRO A 121 21.48 18.15 19.68
N ALA A 122 21.54 17.30 18.66
CA ALA A 122 22.55 17.32 17.60
C ALA A 122 22.37 18.45 16.57
N LEU A 123 21.22 19.15 16.58
CA LEU A 123 20.93 20.26 15.67
C LEU A 123 21.42 21.61 16.21
N LYS A 124 21.71 22.56 15.30
CA LYS A 124 22.18 23.91 15.67
C LYS A 124 21.08 24.69 16.42
N LYS A 125 21.48 25.63 17.28
CA LYS A 125 20.56 26.40 18.16
C LYS A 125 19.45 27.15 17.39
N THR A 126 19.75 27.69 16.22
CA THR A 126 18.78 28.37 15.33
C THR A 126 17.75 27.42 14.73
N GLU A 127 18.12 26.15 14.57
CA GLU A 127 17.32 25.11 13.91
C GLU A 127 16.37 24.44 14.90
N LYS A 128 16.73 24.40 16.19
CA LYS A 128 15.89 23.86 17.27
C LYS A 128 14.52 24.52 17.42
N LYS A 129 14.36 25.80 17.04
CA LYS A 129 13.07 26.51 17.06
C LYS A 129 12.19 26.14 15.87
N LEU A 130 12.81 25.89 14.71
CA LEU A 130 12.12 25.55 13.46
C LEU A 130 11.62 24.09 13.44
N THR A 131 12.10 23.26 14.35
CA THR A 131 11.79 21.82 14.40
C THR A 131 10.56 21.47 15.25
N ASN A 132 9.92 22.43 15.90
CA ASN A 132 8.74 22.17 16.72
C ASN A 132 7.51 21.74 15.89
N GLY A 133 7.41 22.13 14.62
CA GLY A 133 6.33 21.68 13.73
C GLY A 133 6.55 20.30 13.11
N VAL A 134 7.76 19.74 13.22
CA VAL A 134 8.14 18.47 12.56
C VAL A 134 7.28 17.33 13.05
N ILE A 135 7.07 17.22 14.36
CA ILE A 135 6.25 16.17 14.98
C ILE A 135 4.82 16.19 14.42
N PHE A 136 4.25 17.38 14.21
CA PHE A 136 2.91 17.54 13.67
C PHE A 136 2.82 17.04 12.22
N PHE A 137 3.74 17.46 11.35
CA PHE A 137 3.76 17.02 9.95
C PHE A 137 4.06 15.53 9.81
N THR A 138 4.98 14.99 10.59
CA THR A 138 5.25 13.54 10.63
C THR A 138 4.02 12.76 11.10
N SER A 139 3.35 13.20 12.17
CA SER A 139 2.15 12.50 12.66
C SER A 139 1.03 12.47 11.62
N ILE A 140 0.84 13.58 10.89
CA ILE A 140 -0.11 13.65 9.78
C ILE A 140 0.32 12.71 8.64
N LEU A 141 1.61 12.70 8.31
CA LEU A 141 2.13 11.92 7.20
C LEU A 141 2.00 10.41 7.44
N PHE A 142 2.34 9.96 8.64
CA PHE A 142 2.11 8.59 9.07
C PHE A 142 0.62 8.22 9.06
N SER A 143 -0.25 9.10 9.57
CA SER A 143 -1.70 8.89 9.54
C SER A 143 -2.22 8.79 8.10
N MET A 144 -1.72 9.63 7.20
CA MET A 144 -2.04 9.60 5.77
C MET A 144 -1.57 8.29 5.12
N GLY A 145 -0.41 7.76 5.51
CA GLY A 145 0.06 6.44 5.09
C GLY A 145 -0.83 5.30 5.58
N ILE A 146 -1.28 5.34 6.83
CA ILE A 146 -2.25 4.36 7.35
C ILE A 146 -3.56 4.43 6.58
N LEU A 147 -4.10 5.65 6.38
CA LEU A 147 -5.34 5.87 5.63
C LEU A 147 -5.20 5.37 4.19
N PHE A 148 -4.06 5.61 3.55
CA PHE A 148 -3.76 5.10 2.23
C PHE A 148 -3.74 3.56 2.19
N GLY A 149 -3.05 2.93 3.15
CA GLY A 149 -3.03 1.47 3.28
C GLY A 149 -4.42 0.87 3.52
N TYR A 150 -5.21 1.49 4.39
CA TYR A 150 -6.52 1.01 4.80
C TYR A 150 -7.62 1.24 3.74
N PHE A 151 -7.70 2.43 3.16
CA PHE A 151 -8.75 2.77 2.20
C PHE A 151 -8.42 2.38 0.77
N LEU A 152 -7.15 2.30 0.37
CA LEU A 152 -6.79 1.94 -1.01
C LEU A 152 -6.24 0.52 -1.09
N VAL A 153 -5.16 0.22 -0.37
CA VAL A 153 -4.40 -1.01 -0.60
C VAL A 153 -5.15 -2.24 -0.07
N ALA A 154 -5.68 -2.18 1.15
CA ALA A 154 -6.38 -3.28 1.79
C ALA A 154 -7.60 -3.79 0.98
N PRO A 155 -8.58 -2.96 0.58
CA PRO A 155 -9.75 -3.43 -0.17
C PRO A 155 -9.38 -4.07 -1.52
N LEU A 156 -8.29 -3.61 -2.16
CA LEU A 156 -7.80 -4.17 -3.41
C LEU A 156 -7.13 -5.53 -3.19
N SER A 157 -6.25 -5.63 -2.19
CA SER A 157 -5.64 -6.92 -1.83
C SER A 157 -6.69 -7.95 -1.42
N ILE A 158 -7.71 -7.54 -0.65
CA ILE A 158 -8.82 -8.42 -0.26
C ILE A 158 -9.61 -8.90 -1.48
N ASN A 159 -9.96 -8.01 -2.40
CA ASN A 159 -10.71 -8.38 -3.59
C ASN A 159 -9.91 -9.31 -4.52
N PHE A 160 -8.61 -9.03 -4.70
CA PHE A 160 -7.73 -9.90 -5.48
C PHE A 160 -7.64 -11.29 -4.84
N LEU A 161 -7.32 -11.37 -3.54
CA LEU A 161 -7.16 -12.64 -2.83
C LEU A 161 -8.46 -13.47 -2.79
N TYR A 162 -9.61 -12.81 -2.82
CA TYR A 162 -10.90 -13.49 -2.84
C TYR A 162 -11.29 -13.98 -4.24
N THR A 163 -11.12 -13.13 -5.25
CA THR A 163 -11.53 -13.43 -6.65
C THR A 163 -10.54 -14.34 -7.37
N TYR A 164 -9.30 -14.42 -6.89
CA TYR A 164 -8.27 -15.25 -7.51
C TYR A 164 -8.51 -16.74 -7.20
N GLU A 165 -8.97 -17.48 -8.20
CA GLU A 165 -9.17 -18.93 -8.13
C GLU A 165 -8.31 -19.64 -9.17
N LEU A 166 -7.60 -20.70 -8.74
CA LEU A 166 -6.77 -21.51 -9.64
C LEU A 166 -7.61 -22.52 -10.45
N SER A 167 -8.74 -22.94 -9.90
CA SER A 167 -9.65 -23.93 -10.47
C SER A 167 -11.03 -23.76 -9.84
N SER A 168 -12.08 -23.97 -10.63
CA SER A 168 -13.48 -23.96 -10.16
C SER A 168 -13.79 -25.04 -9.12
N GLN A 169 -12.88 -25.99 -8.91
CA GLN A 169 -12.99 -27.03 -7.88
C GLN A 169 -12.46 -26.58 -6.50
N VAL A 170 -11.73 -25.46 -6.43
CA VAL A 170 -11.12 -24.96 -5.18
C VAL A 170 -11.82 -23.69 -4.76
N THR A 171 -12.58 -23.74 -3.67
CA THR A 171 -13.30 -22.58 -3.14
C THR A 171 -12.45 -21.80 -2.14
N ASN A 172 -12.44 -20.48 -2.27
CA ASN A 172 -11.69 -19.61 -1.36
C ASN A 172 -12.44 -19.39 -0.04
N THR A 173 -11.91 -19.95 1.05
CA THR A 173 -12.42 -19.71 2.42
C THR A 173 -11.42 -18.91 3.23
N ILE A 174 -11.78 -17.69 3.62
CA ILE A 174 -10.85 -16.76 4.28
C ILE A 174 -10.84 -16.96 5.80
N GLY A 175 -9.65 -17.13 6.36
CA GLY A 175 -9.42 -17.24 7.80
C GLY A 175 -9.30 -15.89 8.49
N LEU A 176 -9.88 -15.76 9.70
CA LEU A 176 -9.82 -14.55 10.52
C LEU A 176 -8.38 -14.08 10.76
N SER A 177 -7.49 -14.96 11.20
CA SER A 177 -6.10 -14.58 11.53
C SER A 177 -5.33 -14.07 10.31
N SER A 178 -5.58 -14.65 9.13
CA SER A 178 -4.98 -14.20 7.87
C SER A 178 -5.50 -12.82 7.49
N TYR A 179 -6.81 -12.61 7.57
CA TYR A 179 -7.45 -11.32 7.32
C TYR A 179 -6.89 -10.21 8.21
N VAL A 180 -6.84 -10.45 9.53
CA VAL A 180 -6.30 -9.49 10.51
C VAL A 180 -4.84 -9.18 10.22
N SER A 181 -4.03 -10.20 9.95
CA SER A 181 -2.60 -10.03 9.67
C SER A 181 -2.37 -9.20 8.42
N ILE A 182 -3.11 -9.47 7.34
CA ILE A 182 -2.97 -8.75 6.07
C ILE A 182 -3.33 -7.27 6.24
N ILE A 183 -4.51 -6.97 6.79
CA ILE A 183 -4.94 -5.57 6.97
C ILE A 183 -3.97 -4.82 7.88
N SER A 184 -3.59 -5.43 9.01
CA SER A 184 -2.74 -4.75 9.98
C SER A 184 -1.32 -4.50 9.43
N THR A 185 -0.77 -5.46 8.68
CA THR A 185 0.54 -5.33 8.02
C THR A 185 0.51 -4.25 6.95
N ILE A 186 -0.52 -4.25 6.09
CA ILE A 186 -0.70 -3.22 5.05
C ILE A 186 -0.79 -1.83 5.68
N CYS A 187 -1.60 -1.65 6.72
CA CYS A 187 -1.77 -0.36 7.38
C CYS A 187 -0.46 0.15 8.00
N LEU A 188 0.21 -0.70 8.79
CA LEU A 188 1.45 -0.32 9.48
C LEU A 188 2.60 -0.07 8.50
N ALA A 189 2.77 -0.94 7.50
CA ALA A 189 3.83 -0.81 6.52
C ALA A 189 3.67 0.45 5.66
N ASN A 190 2.44 0.77 5.21
CA ASN A 190 2.19 2.01 4.49
C ASN A 190 2.40 3.25 5.37
N GLY A 191 2.00 3.22 6.65
CA GLY A 191 2.32 4.28 7.61
C GLY A 191 3.83 4.54 7.69
N ILE A 192 4.62 3.48 7.88
CA ILE A 192 6.09 3.59 7.98
C ILE A 192 6.72 4.06 6.64
N LEU A 193 6.24 3.56 5.50
CA LEU A 193 6.75 3.96 4.19
C LEU A 193 6.55 5.44 3.91
N PHE A 194 5.45 6.01 4.36
CA PHE A 194 5.16 7.44 4.19
C PHE A 194 6.13 8.32 4.98
N GLU A 195 6.86 7.80 5.96
CA GLU A 195 7.92 8.51 6.68
C GLU A 195 9.25 8.59 5.91
N LEU A 196 9.37 7.95 4.74
CA LEU A 196 10.60 7.96 3.93
C LEU A 196 11.11 9.39 3.62
N PRO A 197 10.28 10.37 3.23
CA PRO A 197 10.72 11.75 3.01
C PRO A 197 11.27 12.43 4.27
N ILE A 198 10.71 12.09 5.43
CA ILE A 198 11.16 12.61 6.73
C ILE A 198 12.50 11.98 7.11
N LEU A 199 12.63 10.66 6.92
CA LEU A 199 13.88 9.95 7.12
C LEU A 199 15.00 10.53 6.24
N VAL A 200 14.74 10.73 4.94
CA VAL A 200 15.72 11.32 4.01
C VAL A 200 16.06 12.76 4.39
N TYR A 201 15.07 13.56 4.79
CA TYR A 201 15.32 14.89 5.33
C TYR A 201 16.38 14.82 6.44
N PHE A 202 16.22 13.95 7.44
CA PHE A 202 17.19 13.83 8.53
C PHE A 202 18.56 13.33 8.08
N LEU A 203 18.61 12.30 7.22
CA LEU A 203 19.86 11.76 6.71
C LEU A 203 20.64 12.81 5.90
N THR A 204 19.96 13.66 5.14
CA THR A 204 20.60 14.77 4.43
C THR A 204 21.09 15.86 5.37
N ARG A 205 20.36 16.15 6.45
CA ARG A 205 20.77 17.14 7.46
C ARG A 205 22.06 16.76 8.18
N ILE A 206 22.23 15.48 8.47
CA ILE A 206 23.44 14.94 9.12
C ILE A 206 24.58 14.76 8.09
N GLY A 207 24.28 14.89 6.79
CA GLY A 207 25.26 14.77 5.71
C GLY A 207 25.50 13.34 5.23
N LEU A 208 24.70 12.37 5.69
CA LEU A 208 24.80 10.96 5.28
C LEU A 208 24.28 10.72 3.86
N VAL A 209 23.29 11.50 3.41
CA VAL A 209 22.65 11.33 2.10
C VAL A 209 22.61 12.65 1.34
N THR A 210 23.04 12.66 0.09
CA THR A 210 22.97 13.83 -0.79
C THR A 210 22.02 13.59 -1.98
N PRO A 211 21.46 14.65 -2.60
CA PRO A 211 20.58 14.52 -3.77
C PRO A 211 21.28 13.85 -4.96
N SER A 212 22.58 14.12 -5.14
CA SER A 212 23.40 13.49 -6.18
C SER A 212 23.59 12.00 -5.92
N PHE A 213 23.82 11.61 -4.66
CA PHE A 213 23.89 10.20 -4.25
C PHE A 213 22.56 9.49 -4.53
N MET A 214 21.43 10.04 -4.08
CA MET A 214 20.12 9.44 -4.31
C MET A 214 19.77 9.31 -5.81
N LYS A 215 20.13 10.32 -6.62
CA LYS A 215 19.95 10.27 -8.08
C LYS A 215 20.79 9.17 -8.74
N LYS A 216 22.03 8.98 -8.29
CA LYS A 216 22.93 7.93 -8.79
C LYS A 216 22.35 6.52 -8.53
N TYR A 217 21.76 6.31 -7.35
CA TYR A 217 21.18 5.02 -6.95
C TYR A 217 19.69 4.85 -7.26
N ARG A 218 19.07 5.73 -8.07
CA ARG A 218 17.65 5.65 -8.47
C ARG A 218 17.22 4.26 -8.94
N ARG A 219 18.02 3.60 -9.79
CA ARG A 219 17.70 2.25 -10.29
C ARG A 219 17.63 1.20 -9.17
N HIS A 220 18.51 1.31 -8.18
CA HIS A 220 18.52 0.40 -7.03
C HIS A 220 17.33 0.68 -6.11
N ALA A 221 16.99 1.96 -5.90
CA ALA A 221 15.83 2.35 -5.11
C ALA A 221 14.51 1.81 -5.72
N MET A 222 14.38 1.79 -7.06
CA MET A 222 13.22 1.19 -7.73
C MET A 222 13.10 -0.32 -7.49
N VAL A 223 14.23 -1.06 -7.53
CA VAL A 223 14.23 -2.50 -7.23
C VAL A 223 13.89 -2.76 -5.77
N VAL A 224 14.49 -2.00 -4.83
CA VAL A 224 14.15 -2.10 -3.40
C VAL A 224 12.67 -1.79 -3.17
N THR A 225 12.12 -0.80 -3.88
CA THR A 225 10.69 -0.46 -3.80
C THR A 225 9.81 -1.61 -4.28
N LEU A 226 10.16 -2.30 -5.36
CA LEU A 226 9.41 -3.47 -5.83
C LEU A 226 9.46 -4.63 -4.84
N ILE A 227 10.60 -4.85 -4.19
CA ILE A 227 10.75 -5.86 -3.13
C ILE A 227 9.89 -5.48 -1.92
N LEU A 228 9.94 -4.22 -1.48
CA LEU A 228 9.11 -3.74 -0.38
C LEU A 228 7.62 -3.85 -0.70
N ALA A 229 7.21 -3.50 -1.93
CA ALA A 229 5.83 -3.68 -2.37
C ALA A 229 5.42 -5.16 -2.31
N ALA A 230 6.26 -6.09 -2.81
CA ALA A 230 5.99 -7.54 -2.76
C ALA A 230 5.91 -8.12 -1.34
N LEU A 231 6.54 -7.49 -0.35
CA LEU A 231 6.45 -7.91 1.05
C LEU A 231 5.16 -7.43 1.72
N ILE A 232 4.61 -6.31 1.24
CA ILE A 232 3.44 -5.65 1.83
C ILE A 232 2.16 -6.15 1.18
N THR A 233 2.16 -6.25 -0.15
CA THR A 233 1.04 -6.77 -0.92
C THR A 233 1.19 -8.27 -1.10
N PRO A 234 0.09 -8.99 -1.30
CA PRO A 234 0.13 -10.34 -1.86
C PRO A 234 0.95 -10.39 -3.16
N PRO A 235 1.33 -11.58 -3.65
CA PRO A 235 2.09 -11.74 -4.88
C PRO A 235 1.21 -11.51 -6.12
N ASP A 236 0.66 -10.31 -6.23
CA ASP A 236 -0.22 -9.87 -7.31
C ASP A 236 0.37 -8.66 -8.03
N VAL A 237 0.61 -8.80 -9.34
CA VAL A 237 1.35 -7.79 -10.10
C VAL A 237 0.62 -6.45 -10.12
N ILE A 238 -0.71 -6.46 -10.14
CA ILE A 238 -1.52 -5.23 -10.23
C ILE A 238 -1.44 -4.43 -8.92
N SER A 239 -1.75 -5.03 -7.77
CA SER A 239 -1.65 -4.30 -6.49
C SER A 239 -0.20 -4.01 -6.12
N GLN A 240 0.76 -4.87 -6.49
CA GLN A 240 2.18 -4.60 -6.27
C GLN A 240 2.65 -3.36 -7.06
N VAL A 241 2.33 -3.26 -8.36
CA VAL A 241 2.65 -2.08 -9.17
C VAL A 241 1.95 -0.84 -8.62
N LEU A 242 0.69 -0.99 -8.22
CA LEU A 242 -0.10 0.10 -7.64
C LEU A 242 0.52 0.65 -6.34
N VAL A 243 1.08 -0.20 -5.49
CA VAL A 243 1.79 0.21 -4.26
C VAL A 243 3.19 0.73 -4.57
N ALA A 244 3.86 0.19 -5.58
CA ALA A 244 5.20 0.63 -5.98
C ALA A 244 5.21 2.08 -6.51
N ILE A 245 4.21 2.50 -7.28
CA ILE A 245 4.09 3.88 -7.81
C ILE A 245 4.17 4.95 -6.68
N PRO A 246 3.35 4.89 -5.61
CA PRO A 246 3.43 5.80 -4.47
C PRO A 246 4.81 5.82 -3.84
N ILE A 247 5.42 4.65 -3.64
CA ILE A 247 6.72 4.58 -2.95
C ILE A 247 7.82 5.20 -3.83
N ILE A 248 7.81 4.94 -5.15
CA ILE A 248 8.73 5.60 -6.10
C ILE A 248 8.50 7.11 -6.09
N PHE A 249 7.25 7.55 -6.05
CA PHE A 249 6.94 8.97 -5.93
C PHE A 249 7.47 9.57 -4.63
N LEU A 250 7.25 8.91 -3.49
CA LEU A 250 7.79 9.33 -2.19
C LEU A 250 9.32 9.42 -2.23
N TYR A 251 9.99 8.51 -2.94
CA TYR A 251 11.42 8.57 -3.16
C TYR A 251 11.84 9.81 -3.97
N GLU A 252 11.11 10.16 -5.02
CA GLU A 252 11.36 11.39 -5.80
C GLU A 252 11.09 12.67 -5.00
N VAL A 253 10.04 12.69 -4.18
CA VAL A 253 9.81 13.77 -3.19
C VAL A 253 11.00 13.85 -2.25
N SER A 254 11.51 12.72 -1.79
CA SER A 254 12.64 12.68 -0.88
C SER A 254 13.92 13.25 -1.51
N ILE A 255 14.16 13.03 -2.81
CA ILE A 255 15.24 13.67 -3.56
C ILE A 255 15.05 15.20 -3.60
N PHE A 256 13.82 15.66 -3.86
CA PHE A 256 13.50 17.09 -3.89
C PHE A 256 13.72 17.75 -2.52
N VAL A 257 13.31 17.08 -1.45
CA VAL A 257 13.52 17.51 -0.07
C VAL A 257 15.00 17.61 0.26
N SER A 258 15.77 16.57 -0.07
CA SER A 258 17.22 16.56 0.11
C SER A 258 17.87 17.76 -0.59
N LYS A 259 17.43 18.10 -1.81
CA LYS A 259 17.93 19.27 -2.56
C LYS A 259 17.62 20.58 -1.83
N LYS A 260 16.36 20.76 -1.38
CA LYS A 260 15.93 21.96 -0.66
C LYS A 260 16.66 22.15 0.67
N VAL A 261 16.97 21.05 1.35
CA VAL A 261 17.76 21.06 2.58
C VAL A 261 19.16 21.63 2.35
N ILE A 262 19.86 21.18 1.29
CA ILE A 262 21.21 21.67 0.96
C ILE A 262 21.18 23.14 0.52
N GLU A 263 20.13 23.57 -0.20
CA GLU A 263 19.93 24.98 -0.60
C GLU A 263 19.64 25.92 0.59
N GLY A 264 19.59 25.41 1.83
CA GLY A 264 19.34 26.23 3.02
C GLY A 264 17.88 26.63 3.20
N ALA A 265 16.92 25.94 2.56
CA ALA A 265 15.51 26.28 2.64
C ALA A 265 14.96 26.11 4.08
N ASN A 266 14.00 26.96 4.44
CA ASN A 266 13.29 26.90 5.73
C ASN A 266 12.67 25.51 5.95
N ILE A 267 12.98 24.92 7.10
CA ILE A 267 12.51 23.60 7.54
C ILE A 267 10.99 23.46 7.33
N MET A 268 10.20 24.39 7.86
CA MET A 268 8.73 24.37 7.76
C MET A 268 8.23 24.38 6.31
N ARG A 269 8.91 25.14 5.42
CA ARG A 269 8.53 25.21 4.00
C ARG A 269 8.84 23.89 3.29
N SER A 270 9.91 23.20 3.67
CA SER A 270 10.18 21.84 3.18
C SER A 270 9.08 20.88 3.61
N PHE A 271 8.63 20.91 4.87
CA PHE A 271 7.52 20.05 5.35
C PHE A 271 6.19 20.34 4.65
N ILE A 272 5.86 21.61 4.43
CA ILE A 272 4.66 21.98 3.66
C ILE A 272 4.75 21.48 2.22
N ASN A 273 5.91 21.63 1.58
CA ASN A 273 6.12 21.12 0.22
C ASN A 273 6.04 19.59 0.16
N ILE A 274 6.55 18.88 1.18
CA ILE A 274 6.41 17.42 1.33
C ILE A 274 4.94 17.07 1.39
N PHE A 275 4.20 17.68 2.32
CA PHE A 275 2.79 17.40 2.51
C PHE A 275 1.97 17.67 1.24
N LEU A 276 2.16 18.83 0.60
CA LEU A 276 1.48 19.18 -0.65
C LEU A 276 1.83 18.22 -1.78
N SER A 277 3.12 17.85 -1.91
CA SER A 277 3.55 16.92 -2.95
C SER A 277 2.95 15.53 -2.75
N ILE A 278 2.83 15.07 -1.50
CA ILE A 278 2.27 13.77 -1.17
C ILE A 278 0.76 13.77 -1.33
N PHE A 279 0.08 14.83 -0.91
CA PHE A 279 -1.33 15.03 -1.18
C PHE A 279 -1.63 14.99 -2.68
N PHE A 280 -0.85 15.70 -3.49
CA PHE A 280 -0.96 15.65 -4.95
C PHE A 280 -0.62 14.25 -5.50
N SER A 281 0.35 13.56 -4.91
CA SER A 281 0.66 12.17 -5.24
C SER A 281 -0.53 11.26 -5.08
N ILE A 282 -1.20 11.31 -3.92
CA ILE A 282 -2.34 10.43 -3.64
C ILE A 282 -3.44 10.67 -4.67
N ILE A 283 -3.69 11.92 -5.03
CA ILE A 283 -4.64 12.26 -6.10
C ILE A 283 -4.19 11.65 -7.44
N VAL A 284 -2.92 11.81 -7.82
CA VAL A 284 -2.38 11.26 -9.07
C VAL A 284 -2.38 9.72 -9.07
N ILE A 285 -2.07 9.06 -7.95
CA ILE A 285 -2.13 7.61 -7.79
C ILE A 285 -3.57 7.14 -7.91
N PHE A 286 -4.51 7.85 -7.29
CA PHE A 286 -5.93 7.56 -7.42
C PHE A 286 -6.38 7.63 -8.89
N LEU A 287 -5.93 8.66 -9.62
CA LEU A 287 -6.18 8.82 -11.05
C LEU A 287 -5.46 7.79 -11.93
N LEU A 288 -4.21 7.44 -11.63
CA LEU A 288 -3.43 6.45 -12.38
C LEU A 288 -3.98 5.04 -12.18
N TYR A 289 -4.30 4.69 -10.94
CA TYR A 289 -5.03 3.46 -10.62
C TYR A 289 -6.30 3.40 -11.45
N TRP A 290 -7.07 4.50 -11.44
CA TRP A 290 -8.30 4.59 -12.19
C TRP A 290 -8.08 4.31 -13.67
N ILE A 291 -7.07 4.93 -14.29
CA ILE A 291 -6.71 4.68 -15.69
C ILE A 291 -6.34 3.20 -15.92
N VAL A 292 -5.48 2.63 -15.08
CA VAL A 292 -5.00 1.24 -15.24
C VAL A 292 -6.11 0.23 -15.00
N PHE A 293 -6.96 0.43 -13.99
CA PHE A 293 -8.06 -0.45 -13.64
C PHE A 293 -9.18 -0.39 -14.69
N VAL A 294 -9.49 0.80 -15.21
CA VAL A 294 -10.40 1.00 -16.35
C VAL A 294 -9.86 0.31 -17.60
N LEU A 295 -8.58 0.52 -17.94
CA LEU A 295 -7.93 -0.13 -19.08
C LEU A 295 -7.95 -1.65 -18.93
N PHE A 296 -7.58 -2.16 -17.76
CA PHE A 296 -7.55 -3.60 -17.49
C PHE A 296 -8.95 -4.21 -17.60
N SER A 297 -9.96 -3.59 -16.99
CA SER A 297 -11.35 -4.07 -17.05
C SER A 297 -11.93 -3.98 -18.46
N TYR A 298 -11.57 -2.93 -19.21
CA TYR A 298 -11.97 -2.78 -20.61
C TYR A 298 -11.30 -3.82 -21.52
N ILE A 299 -10.01 -4.12 -21.27
CA ILE A 299 -9.28 -5.19 -21.94
C ILE A 299 -9.90 -6.55 -21.61
N GLN A 300 -10.23 -6.81 -20.34
CA GLN A 300 -10.88 -8.04 -19.90
C GLN A 300 -12.26 -8.21 -20.57
N TYR A 301 -13.08 -7.15 -20.60
CA TYR A 301 -14.35 -7.13 -21.31
C TYR A 301 -14.22 -7.43 -22.83
N LEU A 302 -13.14 -6.98 -23.46
CA LEU A 302 -12.80 -7.31 -24.85
C LEU A 302 -12.29 -8.75 -25.03
N ILE A 303 -11.64 -9.32 -24.02
CA ILE A 303 -10.99 -10.65 -24.05
C ILE A 303 -11.94 -11.78 -23.59
N ASP A 304 -12.85 -11.54 -22.66
CA ASP A 304 -13.80 -12.53 -22.14
C ASP A 304 -14.63 -13.22 -23.24
N PRO A 305 -15.16 -12.51 -24.26
CA PRO A 305 -15.80 -13.16 -25.40
C PRO A 305 -14.84 -14.11 -26.12
N LEU A 306 -13.58 -13.70 -26.32
CA LEU A 306 -12.56 -14.50 -27.02
C LEU A 306 -12.16 -15.77 -26.26
N TYR A 307 -12.16 -15.74 -24.92
CA TYR A 307 -11.94 -16.94 -24.09
C TYR A 307 -13.12 -17.91 -24.14
N GLN A 308 -14.35 -17.39 -24.14
CA GLN A 308 -15.56 -18.21 -24.28
C GLN A 308 -15.63 -18.88 -25.67
N TYR A 309 -15.19 -18.19 -26.72
CA TYR A 309 -15.02 -18.80 -28.04
C TYR A 309 -13.96 -19.89 -28.05
N ARG A 310 -12.83 -19.74 -27.34
CA ARG A 310 -11.79 -20.79 -27.25
C ARG A 310 -12.32 -22.07 -26.58
N TYR A 311 -13.17 -21.96 -25.55
CA TYR A 311 -13.77 -23.14 -24.89
C TYR A 311 -14.76 -23.86 -25.80
N TYR A 312 -15.69 -23.13 -26.43
CA TYR A 312 -16.58 -23.68 -27.47
C TYR A 312 -15.80 -24.30 -28.63
N PHE A 313 -14.64 -23.72 -28.98
CA PHE A 313 -13.79 -24.23 -30.05
C PHE A 313 -13.15 -25.58 -29.72
N VAL A 314 -12.71 -25.79 -28.47
CA VAL A 314 -12.14 -27.07 -28.02
C VAL A 314 -13.23 -28.15 -27.95
N GLU A 315 -14.42 -27.81 -27.47
CA GLU A 315 -15.58 -28.72 -27.45
C GLU A 315 -16.03 -29.13 -28.87
N ILE A 316 -16.04 -28.18 -29.81
CA ILE A 316 -16.34 -28.48 -31.22
C ILE A 316 -15.28 -29.40 -31.82
N ILE A 317 -13.98 -29.16 -31.57
CA ILE A 317 -12.89 -30.02 -32.07
C ILE A 317 -12.97 -31.44 -31.50
N GLU A 318 -13.32 -31.62 -30.22
CA GLU A 318 -13.51 -32.94 -29.61
C GLU A 318 -14.77 -33.66 -30.09
N SER A 319 -15.75 -32.95 -30.65
CA SER A 319 -16.99 -33.50 -31.20
C SER A 319 -16.92 -33.88 -32.69
N ILE A 320 -15.79 -33.64 -33.38
CA ILE A 320 -15.63 -33.91 -34.82
C ILE A 320 -15.27 -35.38 -35.06
N ASP A 321 -16.21 -36.14 -35.62
CA ASP A 321 -15.98 -37.50 -36.13
C ASP A 321 -15.45 -37.46 -37.59
N LEU A 322 -14.38 -38.22 -37.85
CA LEU A 322 -13.40 -38.05 -38.94
C LEU A 322 -13.85 -38.61 -40.31
N ASN A 323 -15.02 -38.24 -40.84
CA ASN A 323 -15.50 -38.86 -42.10
C ASN A 323 -15.88 -37.94 -43.29
N ASP A 324 -16.04 -36.62 -43.15
CA ASP A 324 -16.66 -35.81 -44.24
C ASP A 324 -15.82 -34.64 -44.80
N LYS A 325 -14.89 -34.94 -45.71
CA LYS A 325 -13.76 -34.07 -46.19
C LYS A 325 -14.11 -32.66 -46.71
N PHE A 326 -15.35 -32.35 -47.08
CA PHE A 326 -15.71 -31.06 -47.68
C PHE A 326 -16.02 -29.95 -46.66
N GLU A 327 -16.48 -30.32 -45.46
CA GLU A 327 -16.78 -29.35 -44.39
C GLU A 327 -15.50 -28.88 -43.67
N TYR A 328 -14.46 -29.72 -43.67
CA TYR A 328 -13.14 -29.44 -43.11
C TYR A 328 -12.42 -28.28 -43.79
N ALA A 329 -12.52 -28.14 -45.11
CA ALA A 329 -11.85 -27.04 -45.82
C ALA A 329 -12.43 -25.67 -45.41
N ARG A 330 -13.75 -25.63 -45.15
CA ARG A 330 -14.44 -24.41 -44.72
C ARG A 330 -14.14 -24.07 -43.25
N GLN A 331 -14.15 -25.07 -42.37
CA GLN A 331 -13.78 -24.90 -40.96
C GLN A 331 -12.30 -24.53 -40.79
N PHE A 332 -11.40 -25.14 -41.56
CA PHE A 332 -9.96 -24.84 -41.55
C PHE A 332 -9.66 -23.42 -42.09
N ALA A 333 -10.37 -22.96 -43.11
CA ALA A 333 -10.26 -21.59 -43.61
C ALA A 333 -10.69 -20.55 -42.56
N ILE A 334 -11.77 -20.83 -41.81
CA ILE A 334 -12.20 -20.00 -40.68
C ILE A 334 -11.14 -20.02 -39.57
N LEU A 335 -10.54 -21.18 -39.28
CA LEU A 335 -9.45 -21.39 -38.32
C LEU A 335 -8.23 -20.52 -38.62
N VAL A 336 -7.83 -20.45 -39.90
CA VAL A 336 -6.70 -19.63 -40.36
C VAL A 336 -7.04 -18.14 -40.24
N ILE A 337 -8.26 -17.72 -40.58
CA ILE A 337 -8.69 -16.32 -40.48
C ILE A 337 -8.72 -15.85 -39.02
N VAL A 338 -9.27 -16.67 -38.11
CA VAL A 338 -9.34 -16.36 -36.67
C VAL A 338 -7.94 -16.33 -36.05
N TYR A 339 -7.05 -17.25 -36.41
CA TYR A 339 -5.66 -17.25 -35.96
C TYR A 339 -4.88 -16.02 -36.46
N PHE A 340 -5.10 -15.59 -37.71
CA PHE A 340 -4.49 -14.37 -38.24
C PHE A 340 -5.02 -13.11 -37.55
N LEU A 341 -6.31 -13.04 -37.24
CA LEU A 341 -6.89 -11.94 -36.46
C LEU A 341 -6.32 -11.90 -35.04
N TYR A 342 -6.23 -13.04 -34.36
CA TYR A 342 -5.63 -13.17 -33.04
C TYR A 342 -4.15 -12.72 -33.03
N LYS A 343 -3.36 -13.17 -34.02
CA LYS A 343 -1.95 -12.79 -34.16
C LYS A 343 -1.78 -11.29 -34.48
N LYS A 344 -2.71 -10.69 -35.24
CA LYS A 344 -2.71 -9.27 -35.57
C LYS A 344 -3.10 -8.39 -34.38
N VAL A 345 -4.01 -8.87 -33.53
CA VAL A 345 -4.40 -8.21 -32.26
C VAL A 345 -3.25 -8.29 -31.24
N ILE A 346 -2.60 -9.45 -31.09
CA ILE A 346 -1.40 -9.59 -30.23
C ILE A 346 -0.23 -8.76 -30.75
N GLY A 347 -0.05 -8.66 -32.07
CA GLY A 347 0.96 -7.81 -32.68
C GLY A 347 0.69 -6.30 -32.54
N PHE A 348 -0.53 -5.91 -32.19
CA PHE A 348 -0.90 -4.52 -31.88
C PHE A 348 -0.74 -4.20 -30.38
N LEU A 349 -0.77 -5.24 -29.52
CA LEU A 349 -0.60 -5.16 -28.07
C LEU A 349 0.87 -5.28 -27.61
N ARG A 350 1.79 -5.60 -28.51
CA ARG A 350 3.23 -5.75 -28.26
C ARG A 350 3.99 -4.65 -28.99
#